data_AF-A0A6I2GIM2-F1
#
_entry.id   AF-A0A6I2GIM2-F1
#
_cell.length_a   1.000
_cell.length_b   1.000
_cell.length_c   1.000
_cell.angle_alpha   90.00
_cell.angle_beta   90.00
_cell.angle_gamma   90.00
#
_symmetry.space_group_name_H-M   'P 1'
#
loop_
_entity.id
_entity.type
_entity.pdbx_description
1 polymer ?
#
loop_
_entity_poly.entity_id
_entity_poly.type
_entity_poly.pdbx_seq_one_letter_code
_entity_poly.pdbx_strand_id
1 'polypeptide(L)' 'MKELLKQYFEAFSETFPLDEFTGTKEELIAVIRQCIESGTPYNSNYMGDDE' A
#
# COMPACT_ATOMS: atom_id res chain seq x y z
N MET A 1 -5.12 11.06 3.31
CA MET A 1 -4.15 10.13 3.94
C MET A 1 -4.80 9.29 5.04
N LYS A 2 -5.33 9.87 6.13
CA LYS A 2 -6.09 9.09 7.14
C LYS A 2 -7.26 8.30 6.55
N GLU A 3 -8.02 8.91 5.64
CA GLU A 3 -9.15 8.24 4.97
C GLU A 3 -8.72 7.10 4.05
N LEU A 4 -7.62 7.26 3.30
CA LEU A 4 -7.04 6.23 2.43
C LEU A 4 -6.52 5.03 3.21
N LEU A 5 -5.80 5.27 4.31
CA LEU A 5 -5.34 4.20 5.19
C LEU A 5 -6.51 3.46 5.85
N LYS A 6 -7.59 4.17 6.18
CA LYS A 6 -8.82 3.54 6.68
C LYS A 6 -9.45 2.64 5.61
N GLN A 7 -9.60 3.11 4.38
CA GLN A 7 -10.14 2.29 3.29
C GLN A 7 -9.29 1.05 3.02
N TYR A 8 -7.96 1.20 3.07
CA TYR A 8 -7.04 0.07 2.95
C TYR A 8 -7.25 -0.95 4.07
N PHE A 9 -7.34 -0.48 5.32
CA PHE A 9 -7.64 -1.34 6.47
C PHE A 9 -9.02 -2.00 6.37
N GLU A 10 -10.03 -1.30 5.87
CA GLU A 10 -11.37 -1.88 5.66
C GLU A 10 -11.37 -2.92 4.54
N ALA A 11 -10.54 -2.77 3.51
CA ALA A 11 -10.42 -3.71 2.40
C ALA A 11 -9.63 -4.98 2.78
N PHE A 12 -8.53 -4.84 3.51
CA PHE A 12 -7.59 -5.93 3.78
C PHE A 12 -7.59 -6.41 5.24
N SER A 13 -8.25 -5.68 6.15
CA SER A 13 -8.12 -5.86 7.61
C SER A 13 -6.67 -5.77 8.11
N GLU A 14 -5.81 -5.08 7.35
CA GLU A 14 -4.38 -4.94 7.61
C GLU A 14 -3.95 -3.47 7.49
N THR A 15 -2.92 -3.09 8.26
CA THR A 15 -2.35 -1.73 8.20
C THR A 15 -1.26 -1.67 7.15
N PHE A 16 -1.27 -0.62 6.33
CA PHE A 16 -0.21 -0.40 5.35
C PHE A 16 1.15 -0.22 6.05
N PRO A 17 2.21 -0.94 5.64
CA PRO A 17 3.52 -0.86 6.27
C PRO A 17 4.26 0.41 5.83
N LEU A 18 3.91 1.53 6.46
CA LEU A 18 4.51 2.85 6.19
C LEU A 18 6.02 2.87 6.46
N ASP A 19 6.51 2.01 7.36
CA ASP A 19 7.91 1.92 7.74
C ASP A 19 8.76 1.26 6.63
N GLU A 20 8.17 0.32 5.90
CA GLU A 20 8.82 -0.38 4.78
C GLU A 20 8.74 0.41 3.47
N PHE A 21 7.81 1.37 3.40
CA PHE A 21 7.59 2.14 2.17
C PHE A 21 8.63 3.24 1.99
N THR A 22 9.63 2.97 1.16
CA THR A 22 10.64 3.96 0.72
C THR A 22 10.15 4.71 -0.53
N GLY A 23 9.20 5.61 -0.37
CA GLY A 23 8.71 6.45 -1.46
C GLY A 23 8.22 7.81 -0.99
N THR A 24 7.87 8.69 -1.92
CA THR A 24 7.28 9.97 -1.56
C THR A 24 5.85 9.77 -1.07
N LYS A 25 5.30 10.80 -0.40
CA LYS A 25 3.90 10.82 0.02
C LYS A 25 2.91 10.64 -1.15
N GLU A 26 3.27 11.11 -2.34
CA GLU A 26 2.44 10.99 -3.54
C GLU A 26 2.42 9.55 -4.04
N GLU A 27 3.60 8.91 -4.10
CA GLU A 27 3.74 7.49 -4.45
C GLU A 27 2.97 6.61 -3.45
N LEU A 28 3.07 6.90 -2.15
CA LEU A 28 2.32 6.19 -1.11
C LEU A 28 0.82 6.21 -1.38
N ILE A 29 0.28 7.37 -1.76
CA ILE A 29 -1.15 7.53 -2.05
C ILE A 29 -1.53 6.74 -3.30
N ALA A 30 -0.70 6.78 -4.34
CA ALA A 30 -0.92 6.03 -5.57
C ALA A 30 -0.92 4.51 -5.31
N VAL A 31 0.07 4.02 -4.55
CA VAL A 31 0.20 2.60 -4.19
C VAL A 31 -0.97 2.12 -3.34
N ILE A 32 -1.36 2.86 -2.29
CA ILE A 32 -2.51 2.48 -1.46
C ILE A 32 -3.79 2.38 -2.31
N ARG A 33 -4.01 3.34 -3.22
CA ARG A 33 -5.15 3.31 -4.14
C ARG A 33 -5.10 2.09 -5.05
N GLN A 34 -3.95 1.85 -5.67
CA GLN A 34 -3.75 0.70 -6.56
C GLN A 34 -3.99 -0.63 -5.83
N CYS A 35 -3.55 -0.77 -4.58
CA CYS A 35 -3.83 -1.96 -3.78
C CYS A 35 -5.34 -2.16 -3.60
N ILE A 36 -6.06 -1.12 -3.16
CA ILE A 36 -7.51 -1.16 -2.96
C ILE A 36 -8.23 -1.49 -4.28
N GLU A 37 -7.88 -0.83 -5.38
CA GLU A 37 -8.47 -1.05 -6.71
C GLU A 37 -8.17 -2.45 -7.26
N SER A 38 -6.96 -2.95 -7.05
CA SER A 38 -6.54 -4.29 -7.48
C SER A 38 -7.02 -5.40 -6.54
N GLY A 39 -7.61 -5.04 -5.38
CA GLY A 39 -7.98 -6.00 -4.33
C GLY A 39 -6.80 -6.82 -3.80
N THR A 40 -5.58 -6.30 -3.94
CA THR A 40 -4.34 -6.98 -3.53
C THR A 40 -3.61 -6.10 -2.50
N PRO A 41 -3.36 -6.60 -1.27
CA PRO A 41 -2.65 -5.82 -0.26
C PRO A 41 -1.22 -5.52 -0.71
N TYR A 42 -0.68 -4.42 -0.20
CA TYR A 42 0.71 -4.04 -0.42
C TYR A 42 1.65 -5.12 0.11
N ASN A 43 2.51 -5.60 -0.76
CA ASN A 43 3.53 -6.58 -0.43
C ASN A 43 4.90 -5.99 -0.76
N SER A 44 5.60 -5.56 0.30
CA SER A 44 6.99 -5.09 0.25
C SER A 44 7.91 -6.11 -0.45
N ASN A 45 7.60 -7.40 -0.29
CA ASN A 45 8.35 -8.52 -0.86
C ASN A 45 8.15 -8.72 -2.38
N TYR A 46 7.31 -7.92 -3.04
CA TYR A 46 7.10 -7.95 -4.50
C TYR A 46 7.86 -6.83 -5.24
N MET A 47 8.58 -5.94 -4.52
CA MET A 47 9.50 -4.97 -5.11
C MET A 47 10.94 -5.51 -5.06
N GLY A 48 11.18 -6.68 -5.65
CA GLY A 48 12.50 -7.29 -5.61
C GLY A 48 12.56 -8.71 -6.15
N ASP A 49 12.08 -8.92 -7.38
CA ASP A 49 12.40 -10.12 -8.15
C ASP A 49 12.70 -9.68 -9.59
N ASP A 50 13.83 -8.97 -9.75
CA ASP A 50 14.56 -8.90 -11.01
C ASP A 50 15.98 -9.38 -10.65
N GLU A 51 16.11 -10.70 -10.56
CA GLU A 51 17.40 -11.43 -10.57
C GLU A 51 18.04 -11.36 -11.96
#